data_AF-A0A654U178-F1
#
_entry.id   AF-A0A654U178-F1
#
_cell.length_a   1.000
_cell.length_b   1.000
_cell.length_c   1.000
_cell.angle_alpha   90.00
_cell.angle_beta   90.00
_cell.angle_gamma   90.00
#
_symmetry.space_group_name_H-M   'P 1'
#
loop_
_entity.id
_entity.type
_entity.pdbx_description
1 polymer ?
#
loop_
_entity_poly.entity_id
_entity_poly.type
_entity_poly.pdbx_seq_one_letter_code
_entity_poly.pdbx_strand_id
1 'polypeptide(L)'
;MLPRSASARQVGDILRDDFGHDPATQIPIVVPDARGLGPVELDSYAAELSRVPDVSAVAAPTGTFVDGSWVGTPRGATGLAEGSAFLTVSSTAPLFSRASDIQLKRLHQVAGPAGRSVVMAGVAQVNRDSVDAVTDRLPMVLGLIAAITYVLLFLLTGSVVLPAKALVCNVLSLTAAFGALVWIFQEGHFGALGTTPSGTLVANMPVLLFCIAFGLSMDYEVFLVSRIREYWLESGAARPARRSVAEVHAANDESVALGVARTGRVITAAALVMSMSFAALIAAHVSFMRMFGLGLTLAVAADATLVRMVVVPAFMHVTGRWNWWAPRPLAWLHERFGVSEAAEPVSRRRSHAGGLGKIAGRSDGQTIPASLTRNG
;
A
#
# COMPACT_ATOMS: atom_id res chain seq x y z
N MET A 1 15.95 13.65 7.10
CA MET A 1 15.18 13.64 5.83
C MET A 1 15.95 14.20 4.62
N LEU A 2 16.87 15.16 4.79
CA LEU A 2 17.70 15.70 3.70
C LEU A 2 19.13 15.14 3.73
N PRO A 3 19.94 15.20 2.65
CA PRO A 3 21.34 14.79 2.65
C PRO A 3 22.20 15.64 3.58
N ARG A 4 23.32 15.11 4.10
CA ARG A 4 24.26 15.85 4.98
C ARG A 4 24.87 17.09 4.32
N SER A 5 24.90 17.13 2.99
CA SER A 5 25.38 18.27 2.20
C SER A 5 24.35 19.38 2.02
N ALA A 6 23.08 19.17 2.38
CA ALA A 6 22.05 20.20 2.24
C ALA A 6 22.22 21.28 3.32
N SER A 7 22.34 22.54 2.91
CA SER A 7 22.50 23.69 3.83
C SER A 7 21.39 23.76 4.88
N ALA A 8 20.14 23.50 4.49
CA ALA A 8 19.00 23.46 5.40
C ALA A 8 19.15 22.38 6.50
N ARG A 9 19.77 21.24 6.18
CA ARG A 9 20.06 20.21 7.19
C ARG A 9 21.17 20.66 8.13
N GLN A 10 22.25 21.24 7.60
CA GLN A 10 23.38 21.70 8.41
C GLN A 10 22.95 22.76 9.42
N VAL A 11 22.13 23.73 8.99
CA VAL A 11 21.55 24.74 9.90
C VAL A 11 20.67 24.09 10.96
N GLY A 12 19.84 23.12 10.58
CA GLY A 12 19.02 22.37 11.53
C GLY A 12 19.83 21.54 12.52
N ASP A 13 20.96 20.98 12.10
CA ASP A 13 21.86 20.19 12.94
C ASP A 13 22.59 21.12 13.93
N ILE A 14 23.12 22.26 13.48
CA ILE A 14 23.70 23.31 14.33
C ILE A 14 22.70 23.80 15.38
N LEU A 15 21.44 24.06 14.99
CA LEU A 15 20.40 24.47 15.94
C LEU A 15 20.11 23.40 17.01
N ARG A 16 20.29 22.11 16.70
CA ARG A 16 20.07 21.00 17.64
C ARG A 16 21.28 20.75 18.54
N ASP A 17 22.48 20.91 18.00
CA ASP A 17 23.74 20.59 18.69
C ASP A 17 24.21 21.77 19.57
N ASP A 18 24.05 23.01 19.10
CA ASP A 18 24.56 24.21 19.78
C ASP A 18 23.51 24.88 20.69
N PHE A 19 22.21 24.59 20.50
CA PHE A 19 21.15 25.09 21.38
C PHE A 19 20.47 23.92 22.09
N GLY A 20 20.58 23.85 23.42
CA GLY A 20 20.02 22.77 24.24
C GLY A 20 18.48 22.71 24.31
N HIS A 21 17.75 23.45 23.47
CA HIS A 21 16.30 23.41 23.36
C HIS A 21 15.91 23.10 21.92
N ASP A 22 15.56 21.84 21.64
CA ASP A 22 14.93 21.45 20.38
C ASP A 22 13.40 21.58 20.52
N PRO A 23 12.75 22.58 19.89
CA PRO A 23 11.30 22.70 19.93
C PRO A 23 10.59 21.48 19.30
N ALA A 24 11.26 20.68 18.46
CA ALA A 24 10.67 19.51 17.85
C ALA A 24 10.46 18.35 18.83
N THR A 25 11.25 18.27 19.91
CA THR A 25 11.13 17.23 20.94
C THR A 25 10.24 17.65 22.11
N GLN A 26 9.68 18.86 22.07
CA GLN A 26 8.77 19.33 23.10
C GLN A 26 7.43 18.58 23.04
N ILE A 27 6.91 18.25 24.22
CA ILE A 27 5.61 17.63 24.42
C ILE A 27 4.75 18.66 25.18
N PRO A 28 3.90 19.42 24.46
CA PRO A 28 2.91 20.27 25.10
C PRO A 28 1.89 19.41 25.86
N ILE A 29 1.54 19.83 27.06
CA ILE A 29 0.52 19.22 27.90
C ILE A 29 -0.55 20.28 28.18
N VAL A 30 -1.80 19.91 27.94
CA VAL A 30 -2.97 20.73 28.20
C VAL A 30 -3.79 20.07 29.28
N VAL A 31 -4.12 20.82 30.33
CA VAL A 31 -5.12 20.48 31.34
C VAL A 31 -6.39 21.23 30.95
N PRO A 32 -7.39 20.59 30.32
CA PRO A 32 -8.55 21.30 29.76
C PRO A 32 -9.41 21.96 30.84
N ASP A 33 -9.55 21.31 32.00
CA ASP A 33 -10.26 21.84 33.16
C ASP A 33 -9.29 22.10 34.31
N ALA A 34 -8.73 23.30 34.32
CA ALA A 34 -7.88 23.82 35.37
C ALA A 34 -8.63 24.75 36.34
N ARG A 35 -9.96 24.80 36.28
CA ARG A 35 -10.76 25.66 37.18
C ARG A 35 -10.61 25.17 38.62
N GLY A 36 -10.15 26.07 39.49
CA GLY A 36 -9.92 25.76 40.89
C GLY A 36 -8.64 24.99 41.18
N LEU A 37 -7.78 24.72 40.18
CA LEU A 37 -6.41 24.26 40.44
C LEU A 37 -5.57 25.44 40.93
N GLY A 38 -4.95 25.28 42.08
CA GLY A 38 -3.98 26.22 42.60
C GLY A 38 -2.57 25.98 42.02
N PRO A 39 -1.63 26.89 42.33
CA PRO A 39 -0.23 26.73 41.96
C PRO A 39 0.38 25.43 42.48
N VAL A 40 -0.01 24.99 43.68
CA VAL A 40 0.57 23.80 44.35
C VAL A 40 0.26 22.51 43.58
N GLU A 41 -0.96 22.35 43.05
CA GLU A 41 -1.30 21.15 42.28
C GLU A 41 -0.58 21.12 40.93
N LEU A 42 -0.45 22.27 40.27
CA LEU A 42 0.30 22.39 39.01
C LEU A 42 1.80 22.15 39.22
N ASP A 43 2.37 22.66 40.30
CA ASP A 43 3.77 22.49 40.68
C ASP A 43 4.08 21.04 41.01
N SER A 44 3.21 20.38 41.78
CA SER A 44 3.36 18.98 42.13
C SER A 44 3.35 18.10 40.87
N TYR A 45 2.42 18.37 39.95
CA TYR A 45 2.34 17.66 38.68
C TYR A 45 3.57 17.93 37.79
N ALA A 46 4.03 19.18 37.68
CA ALA A 46 5.22 19.53 36.91
C ALA A 46 6.49 18.89 37.50
N ALA A 47 6.60 18.85 38.83
CA ALA A 47 7.69 18.17 39.52
C ALA A 47 7.68 16.66 39.23
N GLU A 48 6.53 15.99 39.29
CA GLU A 48 6.42 14.56 38.96
C GLU A 48 6.77 14.27 37.49
N LEU A 49 6.28 15.08 36.55
CA LEU A 49 6.65 14.96 35.13
C LEU A 49 8.16 15.11 34.92
N SER A 50 8.80 16.03 35.63
CA SER A 50 10.25 16.28 35.50
C SER A 50 11.14 15.16 36.07
N ARG A 51 10.58 14.21 36.82
CA ARG A 51 11.29 13.00 37.29
C ARG A 51 11.23 11.85 36.29
N VAL A 52 10.40 11.96 35.24
CA VAL A 52 10.32 10.92 34.22
C VAL A 52 11.65 10.86 33.46
N PRO A 53 12.27 9.67 33.27
CA PRO A 53 13.51 9.56 32.52
C PRO A 53 13.41 10.17 31.11
N ASP A 54 14.52 10.72 30.63
CA ASP A 54 14.65 11.44 29.34
C ASP A 54 13.88 12.79 29.27
N VAL A 55 13.28 13.25 30.37
CA VAL A 55 12.78 14.64 30.49
C VAL A 55 13.92 15.53 30.97
N SER A 56 14.25 16.57 30.23
CA SER A 56 15.28 17.54 30.63
C SER A 56 14.72 18.65 31.53
N ALA A 57 13.50 19.11 31.26
CA ALA A 57 12.83 20.14 32.03
C ALA A 57 11.32 20.13 31.76
N VAL A 58 10.55 20.66 32.71
CA VAL A 58 9.11 20.93 32.55
C VAL A 58 8.85 22.40 32.86
N ALA A 59 8.30 23.13 31.89
CA ALA A 59 7.84 24.49 32.07
C ALA A 59 6.35 24.51 32.44
N ALA A 60 6.05 25.03 33.63
CA ALA A 60 4.70 25.23 34.16
C ALA A 60 4.43 26.73 34.40
N PRO A 61 3.17 27.15 34.59
CA PRO A 61 2.82 28.58 34.68
C PRO A 61 3.55 29.33 35.81
N THR A 62 3.98 28.59 36.82
CA THR A 62 4.63 29.00 38.07
C THR A 62 6.15 28.95 38.01
N GLY A 63 6.75 28.16 37.11
CA GLY A 63 8.19 27.97 37.04
C GLY A 63 8.65 26.80 36.17
N THR A 64 9.97 26.63 36.11
CA THR A 64 10.60 25.48 35.48
C THR A 64 10.99 24.45 36.54
N PHE A 65 10.74 23.18 36.25
CA PHE A 65 11.07 22.05 37.11
C PHE A 65 12.06 21.12 36.42
N VAL A 66 13.06 20.65 37.16
CA VAL A 66 14.08 19.69 36.73
C VAL A 66 14.27 18.68 37.85
N ASP A 67 14.16 17.39 37.53
CA ASP A 67 14.33 16.29 38.49
C ASP A 67 13.51 16.47 39.80
N GLY A 68 12.28 16.96 39.65
CA GLY A 68 11.34 17.19 40.74
C GLY A 68 11.59 18.46 41.56
N SER A 69 12.58 19.28 41.19
CA SER A 69 12.94 20.51 41.89
C SER A 69 12.62 21.75 41.05
N TRP A 70 12.12 22.80 41.69
CA TRP A 70 11.93 24.10 41.05
C TRP A 70 13.28 24.78 40.83
N VAL A 71 13.56 25.24 39.61
CA VAL A 71 14.87 25.81 39.21
C VAL A 71 14.79 27.25 38.72
N GLY A 72 13.61 27.87 38.75
CA GLY A 72 13.46 29.29 38.40
C GLY A 72 12.19 29.60 37.60
N THR A 73 12.19 30.77 36.97
CA THR A 73 11.10 31.22 36.10
C THR A 73 10.87 30.26 34.93
N PRO A 74 9.66 30.24 34.33
CA PRO A 74 9.35 29.36 33.23
C PRO A 74 10.27 29.56 32.01
N ARG A 75 10.89 28.49 31.53
CA ARG A 75 11.75 28.44 30.34
C ARG A 75 11.07 27.58 29.26
N GLY A 76 9.99 28.11 28.71
CA GLY A 76 9.18 27.43 27.70
C GLY A 76 7.80 28.05 27.57
N ALA A 77 7.05 27.64 26.54
CA ALA A 77 5.67 28.07 26.39
C ALA A 77 4.80 27.45 27.50
N THR A 78 4.14 28.28 28.29
CA THR A 78 3.25 27.85 29.37
C THR A 78 2.25 28.96 29.66
N GLY A 79 1.14 28.63 30.31
CA GLY A 79 0.17 29.64 30.70
C GLY A 79 -1.12 29.05 31.24
N LEU A 80 -1.96 29.96 31.75
CA LEU A 80 -3.34 29.69 32.12
C LEU A 80 -4.22 30.56 31.23
N ALA A 81 -5.13 29.94 30.47
CA ALA A 81 -6.03 30.64 29.57
C ALA A 81 -7.39 29.95 29.55
N GLU A 82 -8.47 30.74 29.63
CA GLU A 82 -9.87 30.26 29.49
C GLU A 82 -10.27 29.09 30.43
N GLY A 83 -9.58 28.95 31.56
CA GLY A 83 -9.79 27.84 32.51
C GLY A 83 -9.04 26.55 32.15
N SER A 84 -8.10 26.61 31.20
CA SER A 84 -7.15 25.55 30.87
C SER A 84 -5.73 25.93 31.32
N ALA A 85 -4.91 24.93 31.66
CA ALA A 85 -3.49 25.10 31.96
C ALA A 85 -2.63 24.47 30.88
N PHE A 86 -1.53 25.14 30.52
CA PHE A 86 -0.57 24.70 29.52
C PHE A 86 0.80 24.50 30.16
N LEU A 87 1.36 23.32 30.01
CA LEU A 87 2.70 22.97 30.43
C LEU A 87 3.49 22.48 29.21
N THR A 88 4.80 22.65 29.21
CA THR A 88 5.67 22.12 28.16
C THR A 88 6.73 21.23 28.76
N VAL A 89 6.78 19.98 28.32
CA VAL A 89 7.83 19.03 28.69
C VAL A 89 8.91 19.05 27.60
N SER A 90 10.14 19.34 27.98
CA SER A 90 11.31 19.24 27.11
C SER A 90 11.89 17.84 27.21
N SER A 91 12.00 17.14 26.08
CA SER A 91 12.53 15.77 26.02
C SER A 91 13.90 15.71 25.35
N THR A 92 14.77 14.85 25.87
CA THR A 92 16.04 14.45 25.24
C THR A 92 15.91 13.14 24.44
N ALA A 93 14.74 12.48 24.50
CA ALA A 93 14.51 11.25 23.77
C ALA A 93 14.43 11.53 22.26
N PRO A 94 15.20 10.81 21.41
CA PRO A 94 15.10 10.97 19.97
C PRO A 94 13.68 10.66 19.50
N LEU A 95 13.09 11.55 18.68
CA LEU A 95 11.77 11.32 18.08
C LEU A 95 11.75 10.00 17.29
N PHE A 96 10.57 9.40 17.23
CA PHE A 96 10.33 8.13 16.53
C PHE A 96 11.16 6.96 17.09
N SER A 97 11.69 7.04 18.31
CA SER A 97 12.47 5.96 18.92
C SER A 97 11.69 5.19 19.97
N ARG A 98 12.18 3.98 20.31
CA ARG A 98 11.66 3.22 21.47
C ARG A 98 11.78 4.01 22.78
N ALA A 99 12.81 4.84 22.92
CA ALA A 99 12.98 5.71 24.09
C ALA A 99 11.82 6.73 24.17
N SER A 100 11.49 7.40 23.06
CA SER A 100 10.37 8.35 23.03
C SER A 100 9.02 7.69 23.34
N ASP A 101 8.79 6.46 22.88
CA ASP A 101 7.56 5.71 23.18
C ASP A 101 7.45 5.33 24.66
N ILE A 102 8.56 4.84 25.26
CA ILE A 102 8.61 4.50 26.68
C ILE A 102 8.44 5.73 27.55
N GLN A 103 9.10 6.84 27.21
CA GLN A 103 8.96 8.10 27.91
C GLN A 103 7.50 8.58 27.87
N LEU A 104 6.89 8.57 26.69
CA LEU A 104 5.51 9.01 26.53
C LEU A 104 4.53 8.13 27.34
N LYS A 105 4.73 6.81 27.36
CA LYS A 105 3.96 5.90 28.23
C LYS A 105 4.10 6.25 29.71
N ARG A 106 5.32 6.56 30.17
CA ARG A 106 5.58 6.97 31.56
C ARG A 106 4.94 8.32 31.88
N LEU A 107 5.00 9.28 30.95
CA LEU A 107 4.32 10.58 31.11
C LEU A 107 2.81 10.38 31.28
N HIS A 108 2.18 9.52 30.49
CA HIS A 108 0.74 9.20 30.64
C HIS A 108 0.38 8.47 31.94
N GLN A 109 1.36 7.86 32.62
CA GLN A 109 1.15 7.21 33.93
C GLN A 109 1.19 8.20 35.09
N VAL A 110 1.73 9.40 34.89
CA VAL A 110 1.71 10.47 35.91
C VAL A 110 0.27 10.93 36.08
N ALA A 111 -0.23 10.88 37.32
CA ALA A 111 -1.59 11.32 37.61
C ALA A 111 -1.71 12.82 37.35
N GLY A 112 -2.76 13.22 36.64
CA GLY A 112 -2.99 14.64 36.37
C GLY A 112 -3.20 15.46 37.66
N PRO A 113 -3.05 16.78 37.60
CA PRO A 113 -3.14 17.64 38.77
C PRO A 113 -4.53 17.51 39.42
N ALA A 114 -4.58 17.23 40.72
CA ALA A 114 -5.80 16.92 41.46
C ALA A 114 -6.69 15.81 40.81
N GLY A 115 -6.09 14.87 40.08
CA GLY A 115 -6.81 13.78 39.41
C GLY A 115 -7.55 14.20 38.13
N ARG A 116 -7.27 15.40 37.58
CA ARG A 116 -7.87 15.88 36.33
C ARG A 116 -7.27 15.19 35.10
N SER A 117 -8.07 15.05 34.04
CA SER A 117 -7.59 14.53 32.76
C SER A 117 -6.63 15.53 32.09
N VAL A 118 -5.57 15.00 31.49
CA VAL A 118 -4.57 15.77 30.74
C VAL A 118 -4.52 15.27 29.30
N VAL A 119 -4.24 16.18 28.37
CA VAL A 119 -4.04 15.87 26.95
C VAL A 119 -2.61 16.23 26.60
N MET A 120 -1.87 15.29 26.05
CA MET A 120 -0.52 15.54 25.53
C MET A 120 -0.59 15.81 24.04
N ALA A 121 0.36 16.56 23.52
CA ALA A 121 0.47 16.90 22.11
C ALA A 121 1.94 16.86 21.67
N GLY A 122 2.24 17.39 20.49
CA GLY A 122 3.60 17.42 19.94
C GLY A 122 3.89 16.22 19.04
N VAL A 123 5.07 16.24 18.42
CA VAL A 123 5.42 15.30 17.33
C VAL A 123 5.44 13.85 17.82
N ALA A 124 5.96 13.60 19.02
CA ALA A 124 6.01 12.27 19.62
C ALA A 124 4.61 11.69 19.86
N GLN A 125 3.71 12.49 20.44
CA GLN A 125 2.33 12.09 20.70
C GLN A 125 1.55 11.87 19.41
N VAL A 126 1.60 12.81 18.48
CA VAL A 126 0.92 12.69 17.18
C VAL A 126 1.38 11.45 16.43
N ASN A 127 2.68 11.14 16.47
CA ASN A 127 3.20 9.92 15.86
C ASN A 127 2.67 8.66 16.55
N ARG A 128 2.66 8.61 17.89
CA ARG A 128 2.11 7.46 18.65
C ARG A 128 0.63 7.27 18.34
N ASP A 129 -0.17 8.32 18.42
CA ASP A 129 -1.61 8.29 18.13
C ASP A 129 -1.88 7.86 16.68
N SER A 130 -1.03 8.29 15.73
CA SER A 130 -1.11 7.85 14.34
C SER A 130 -0.80 6.36 14.18
N VAL A 131 0.23 5.84 14.86
CA VAL A 131 0.58 4.41 14.83
C VAL A 131 -0.53 3.57 15.47
N ASP A 132 -1.04 3.98 16.64
CA ASP A 132 -2.11 3.27 17.35
C ASP A 132 -3.39 3.27 16.48
N ALA A 133 -3.78 4.43 15.94
CA ALA A 133 -4.96 4.54 15.08
C ALA A 133 -4.86 3.74 13.76
N VAL A 134 -3.66 3.60 13.19
CA VAL A 134 -3.41 2.74 12.02
C VAL A 134 -3.50 1.27 12.42
N THR A 135 -2.83 0.88 13.50
CA THR A 135 -2.74 -0.52 13.94
C THR A 135 -4.09 -1.07 14.35
N ASP A 136 -4.91 -0.27 15.05
CA ASP A 136 -6.25 -0.67 15.48
C ASP A 136 -7.20 -0.90 14.30
N ARG A 137 -7.05 -0.11 13.22
CA ARG A 137 -7.91 -0.22 12.02
C ARG A 137 -7.36 -1.20 10.98
N LEU A 138 -6.08 -1.56 11.06
CA LEU A 138 -5.41 -2.42 10.09
C LEU A 138 -6.15 -3.75 9.86
N PRO A 139 -6.58 -4.52 10.89
CA PRO A 139 -7.30 -5.77 10.67
C PRO A 139 -8.62 -5.59 9.95
N MET A 140 -9.37 -4.53 10.29
CA MET A 140 -10.65 -4.22 9.65
C MET A 140 -10.47 -3.85 8.18
N VAL A 141 -9.48 -2.99 7.86
CA VAL A 141 -9.20 -2.57 6.49
C VAL A 141 -8.69 -3.75 5.65
N LEU A 142 -7.75 -4.55 6.17
CA LEU A 142 -7.27 -5.75 5.48
C LEU A 142 -8.39 -6.76 5.25
N GLY A 143 -9.26 -6.99 6.24
CA GLY A 143 -10.42 -7.86 6.12
C GLY A 143 -11.41 -7.37 5.06
N LEU A 144 -11.69 -6.05 5.02
CA LEU A 144 -12.57 -5.45 4.04
C LEU A 144 -12.01 -5.56 2.62
N ILE A 145 -10.73 -5.21 2.43
CA ILE A 145 -10.03 -5.32 1.15
C ILE A 145 -10.02 -6.79 0.69
N ALA A 146 -9.63 -7.71 1.56
CA ALA A 146 -9.64 -9.14 1.26
C ALA A 146 -11.03 -9.63 0.86
N ALA A 147 -12.09 -9.23 1.59
CA ALA A 147 -13.46 -9.61 1.27
C ALA A 147 -13.93 -9.08 -0.09
N ILE A 148 -13.70 -7.79 -0.37
CA ILE A 148 -14.08 -7.17 -1.64
C ILE A 148 -13.33 -7.83 -2.80
N THR A 149 -12.01 -7.96 -2.67
CA THR A 149 -11.16 -8.66 -3.65
C THR A 149 -11.63 -10.09 -3.87
N TYR A 150 -11.92 -10.80 -2.79
CA TYR A 150 -12.36 -12.19 -2.85
C TYR A 150 -13.67 -12.33 -3.62
N VAL A 151 -14.64 -11.47 -3.32
CA VAL A 151 -15.94 -11.43 -4.00
C VAL A 151 -15.76 -11.06 -5.48
N LEU A 152 -14.94 -10.06 -5.79
CA LEU A 152 -14.68 -9.65 -7.17
C LEU A 152 -14.05 -10.77 -8.00
N LEU A 153 -13.00 -11.40 -7.48
CA LEU A 153 -12.34 -12.53 -8.15
C LEU A 153 -13.27 -13.76 -8.21
N PHE A 154 -14.10 -13.99 -7.19
CA PHE A 154 -15.11 -15.04 -7.22
C PHE A 154 -16.12 -14.78 -8.35
N LEU A 155 -16.64 -13.55 -8.47
CA LEU A 155 -17.59 -13.14 -9.53
C LEU A 155 -16.97 -13.13 -10.94
N LEU A 156 -15.64 -13.02 -11.05
CA LEU A 156 -14.93 -13.09 -12.32
C LEU A 156 -14.58 -14.53 -12.70
N THR A 157 -14.15 -15.33 -11.73
CA THR A 157 -13.64 -16.68 -11.97
C THR A 157 -14.69 -17.77 -11.86
N GLY A 158 -15.69 -17.57 -11.00
CA GLY A 158 -16.60 -18.61 -10.53
C GLY A 158 -15.93 -19.63 -9.62
N SER A 159 -14.72 -19.37 -9.11
CA SER A 159 -13.97 -20.26 -8.23
C SER A 159 -13.77 -19.64 -6.86
N VAL A 160 -13.85 -20.48 -5.81
CA VAL A 160 -13.57 -20.12 -4.40
C VAL A 160 -12.07 -20.22 -4.10
N VAL A 161 -11.37 -21.06 -4.86
CA VAL A 161 -9.98 -21.41 -4.59
C VAL A 161 -9.02 -20.40 -5.23
N LEU A 162 -9.34 -19.88 -6.42
CA LEU A 162 -8.51 -18.86 -7.09
C LEU A 162 -8.40 -17.56 -6.28
N PRO A 163 -9.50 -16.96 -5.78
CA PRO A 163 -9.42 -15.74 -4.97
C PRO A 163 -8.62 -15.92 -3.68
N ALA A 164 -8.73 -17.09 -3.04
CA ALA A 164 -7.95 -17.38 -1.84
C ALA A 164 -6.44 -17.42 -2.15
N LYS A 165 -6.05 -18.09 -3.24
CA LYS A 165 -4.64 -18.17 -3.68
C LYS A 165 -4.08 -16.80 -4.04
N ALA A 166 -4.86 -16.02 -4.77
CA ALA A 166 -4.52 -14.66 -5.15
C ALA A 166 -4.12 -13.81 -3.93
N LEU A 167 -4.99 -13.82 -2.90
CA LEU A 167 -4.70 -13.12 -1.65
C LEU A 167 -3.42 -13.61 -0.98
N VAL A 168 -3.19 -14.93 -0.93
CA VAL A 168 -1.97 -15.50 -0.33
C VAL A 168 -0.71 -15.08 -1.10
N CYS A 169 -0.75 -15.15 -2.43
CA CYS A 169 0.35 -14.73 -3.30
C CYS A 169 0.65 -13.23 -3.14
N ASN A 170 -0.39 -12.40 -3.07
CA ASN A 170 -0.24 -10.96 -2.89
C ASN A 170 0.38 -10.64 -1.51
N VAL A 171 -0.09 -11.28 -0.44
CA VAL A 171 0.51 -11.15 0.90
C VAL A 171 1.98 -11.58 0.91
N LEU A 172 2.34 -12.67 0.22
CA LEU A 172 3.72 -13.12 0.11
C LEU A 172 4.60 -12.09 -0.60
N SER A 173 4.13 -11.56 -1.73
CA SER A 173 4.81 -10.50 -2.50
C SER A 173 5.07 -9.25 -1.67
N LEU A 174 4.01 -8.80 -1.00
CA LEU A 174 4.03 -7.62 -0.17
C LEU A 174 4.96 -7.80 1.04
N THR A 175 4.95 -8.99 1.65
CA THR A 175 5.87 -9.33 2.75
C THR A 175 7.32 -9.30 2.26
N ALA A 176 7.61 -9.81 1.06
CA ALA A 176 8.94 -9.74 0.47
C ALA A 176 9.36 -8.28 0.20
N ALA A 177 8.45 -7.44 -0.31
CA ALA A 177 8.72 -6.03 -0.58
C ALA A 177 8.97 -5.23 0.72
N PHE A 178 8.14 -5.42 1.75
CA PHE A 178 8.35 -4.79 3.06
C PHE A 178 9.63 -5.30 3.74
N GLY A 179 9.90 -6.61 3.68
CA GLY A 179 11.13 -7.20 4.19
C GLY A 179 12.36 -6.58 3.53
N ALA A 180 12.35 -6.42 2.20
CA ALA A 180 13.42 -5.74 1.49
C ALA A 180 13.56 -4.27 1.90
N LEU A 181 12.44 -3.56 2.12
CA LEU A 181 12.47 -2.16 2.57
C LEU A 181 13.09 -2.02 3.98
N VAL A 182 12.70 -2.89 4.91
CA VAL A 182 13.27 -2.96 6.26
C VAL A 182 14.77 -3.26 6.19
N TRP A 183 15.15 -4.27 5.41
CA TRP A 183 16.54 -4.69 5.26
C TRP A 183 17.44 -3.60 4.64
N ILE A 184 16.95 -2.86 3.65
CA ILE A 184 17.72 -1.78 3.00
C ILE A 184 17.79 -0.51 3.87
N PHE A 185 16.64 -0.05 4.39
CA PHE A 185 16.55 1.28 5.00
C PHE A 185 16.58 1.29 6.53
N GLN A 186 16.04 0.27 7.20
CA GLN A 186 16.12 0.18 8.66
C GLN A 186 17.46 -0.42 9.10
N GLU A 187 17.90 -1.51 8.47
CA GLU A 187 19.17 -2.17 8.79
C GLU A 187 20.38 -1.50 8.09
N GLY A 188 20.13 -0.61 7.13
CA GLY A 188 21.16 0.25 6.54
C GLY A 188 22.04 -0.42 5.47
N HIS A 189 21.63 -1.60 4.97
CA HIS A 189 22.33 -2.26 3.86
C HIS A 189 22.36 -1.37 2.60
N PHE A 190 23.38 -1.54 1.75
CA PHE A 190 23.67 -0.65 0.61
C PHE A 190 23.89 0.84 0.97
N GLY A 191 24.25 1.13 2.23
CA GLY A 191 24.41 2.51 2.71
C GLY A 191 23.10 3.31 2.65
N ALA A 192 21.94 2.62 2.74
CA ALA A 192 20.60 3.15 2.60
C ALA A 192 20.43 4.09 1.37
N LEU A 193 21.15 3.81 0.28
CA LEU A 193 21.19 4.62 -0.95
C LEU A 193 21.53 6.10 -0.68
N GLY A 194 22.45 6.35 0.25
CA GLY A 194 22.90 7.69 0.63
C GLY A 194 21.88 8.47 1.46
N THR A 195 20.83 7.83 1.96
CA THR A 195 19.97 8.40 3.00
C THR A 195 20.57 8.11 4.38
N THR A 196 20.41 9.04 5.33
CA THR A 196 20.78 8.73 6.72
C THR A 196 19.70 7.78 7.26
N PRO A 197 20.06 6.55 7.70
CA PRO A 197 19.11 5.64 8.31
C PRO A 197 18.46 6.39 9.48
N SER A 198 17.20 6.76 9.34
CA SER A 198 16.49 7.49 10.41
C SER A 198 15.98 6.51 11.47
N GLY A 199 16.32 5.22 11.37
CA GLY A 199 15.93 4.15 12.29
C GLY A 199 14.45 3.76 12.20
N THR A 200 13.60 4.61 11.65
CA THR A 200 12.14 4.40 11.62
C THR A 200 11.49 4.89 10.33
N LEU A 201 10.51 4.11 9.88
CA LEU A 201 9.58 4.50 8.82
C LEU A 201 8.51 5.43 9.42
N VAL A 202 8.17 6.50 8.70
CA VAL A 202 6.98 7.30 9.04
C VAL A 202 5.77 6.37 8.97
N ALA A 203 4.93 6.33 10.01
CA ALA A 203 3.82 5.37 10.16
C ALA A 203 2.88 5.30 8.95
N ASN A 204 2.77 6.40 8.20
CA ASN A 204 1.92 6.51 7.02
C ASN A 204 2.51 5.84 5.76
N MET A 205 3.83 5.59 5.73
CA MET A 205 4.50 5.01 4.56
C MET A 205 4.10 3.57 4.26
N PRO A 206 4.13 2.64 5.25
CA PRO A 206 3.75 1.27 4.97
C PRO A 206 2.30 1.15 4.52
N VAL A 207 1.41 1.97 5.07
CA VAL A 207 -0.02 2.00 4.69
C VAL A 207 -0.17 2.40 3.22
N LEU A 208 0.48 3.49 2.79
CA LEU A 208 0.37 3.96 1.42
C LEU A 208 1.02 3.00 0.42
N LEU A 209 2.20 2.46 0.76
CA LEU A 209 2.88 1.45 -0.06
C LEU A 209 2.00 0.21 -0.19
N PHE A 210 1.41 -0.25 0.92
CA PHE A 210 0.46 -1.35 0.90
C PHE A 210 -0.70 -1.08 -0.05
N CYS A 211 -1.41 0.04 0.10
CA CYS A 211 -2.57 0.35 -0.73
C CYS A 211 -2.22 0.36 -2.23
N ILE A 212 -1.09 0.96 -2.60
CA ILE A 212 -0.66 1.04 -4.00
C ILE A 212 -0.17 -0.31 -4.51
N ALA A 213 0.75 -0.97 -3.79
CA ALA A 213 1.30 -2.26 -4.22
C ALA A 213 0.20 -3.33 -4.31
N PHE A 214 -0.71 -3.35 -3.33
CA PHE A 214 -1.85 -4.26 -3.34
C PHE A 214 -2.78 -3.96 -4.51
N GLY A 215 -3.17 -2.69 -4.72
CA GLY A 215 -4.02 -2.30 -5.86
C GLY A 215 -3.42 -2.67 -7.21
N LEU A 216 -2.13 -2.36 -7.40
CA LEU A 216 -1.41 -2.71 -8.64
C LEU A 216 -1.32 -4.24 -8.83
N SER A 217 -1.04 -5.00 -7.77
CA SER A 217 -1.01 -6.46 -7.83
C SER A 217 -2.39 -7.03 -8.19
N MET A 218 -3.46 -6.49 -7.60
CA MET A 218 -4.82 -6.94 -7.90
C MET A 218 -5.20 -6.70 -9.36
N ASP A 219 -4.91 -5.52 -9.92
CA ASP A 219 -5.27 -5.18 -11.30
C ASP A 219 -4.66 -6.17 -12.31
N TYR A 220 -3.37 -6.46 -12.16
CA TYR A 220 -2.71 -7.40 -13.04
C TYR A 220 -3.16 -8.84 -12.81
N GLU A 221 -3.49 -9.22 -11.56
CA GLU A 221 -3.91 -10.60 -11.25
C GLU A 221 -5.27 -10.89 -11.84
N VAL A 222 -6.21 -9.96 -11.70
CA VAL A 222 -7.50 -10.01 -12.38
C VAL A 222 -7.29 -10.16 -13.89
N PHE A 223 -6.39 -9.38 -14.50
CA PHE A 223 -6.11 -9.47 -15.94
C PHE A 223 -5.55 -10.84 -16.36
N LEU A 224 -4.56 -11.37 -15.63
CA LEU A 224 -3.96 -12.67 -15.90
C LEU A 224 -4.98 -13.80 -15.75
N VAL A 225 -5.68 -13.81 -14.61
CA VAL A 225 -6.65 -14.86 -14.26
C VAL A 225 -7.85 -14.82 -15.22
N SER A 226 -8.31 -13.63 -15.63
CA SER A 226 -9.36 -13.49 -16.66
C SER A 226 -8.94 -14.18 -17.96
N ARG A 227 -7.72 -13.93 -18.45
CA ARG A 227 -7.24 -14.56 -19.69
C ARG A 227 -7.01 -16.06 -19.57
N ILE A 228 -6.51 -16.54 -18.44
CA ILE A 228 -6.40 -17.98 -18.17
C ILE A 228 -7.80 -18.62 -18.18
N ARG A 229 -8.79 -17.95 -17.58
CA ARG A 229 -10.18 -18.42 -17.56
C ARG A 229 -10.82 -18.47 -18.95
N GLU A 230 -10.57 -17.49 -19.80
CA GLU A 230 -11.06 -17.51 -21.17
C GLU A 230 -10.53 -18.73 -21.92
N TYR A 231 -9.22 -18.99 -21.87
CA TYR A 231 -8.63 -20.19 -22.47
C TYR A 231 -9.18 -21.48 -21.86
N TRP A 232 -9.42 -21.49 -20.55
CA TRP A 232 -10.07 -22.61 -19.87
C TRP A 232 -11.50 -22.87 -20.38
N LEU A 233 -12.29 -21.82 -20.60
CA LEU A 233 -13.63 -21.93 -21.16
C LEU A 233 -13.60 -22.37 -22.63
N GLU A 234 -12.65 -21.86 -23.42
CA GLU A 234 -12.43 -22.23 -24.82
C GLU A 234 -12.00 -23.70 -24.99
N SER A 235 -11.16 -24.22 -24.09
CA SER A 235 -10.74 -25.64 -24.07
C SER A 235 -11.93 -26.61 -23.92
N GLY A 236 -13.09 -26.11 -23.49
CA GLY A 236 -14.27 -26.89 -23.19
C GLY A 236 -14.09 -27.83 -21.99
N ALA A 237 -12.97 -27.76 -21.27
CA ALA A 237 -12.71 -28.54 -20.04
C ALA A 237 -13.66 -28.19 -18.90
N ALA A 238 -14.31 -27.02 -18.97
CA ALA A 238 -15.41 -26.63 -18.10
C ALA A 238 -16.72 -27.41 -18.36
N ARG A 239 -16.90 -28.08 -19.51
CA ARG A 239 -18.14 -28.84 -19.81
C ARG A 239 -18.06 -30.26 -19.26
N PRO A 240 -19.17 -30.81 -18.73
CA PRO A 240 -19.21 -32.14 -18.11
C PRO A 240 -19.25 -33.26 -19.17
N ALA A 241 -18.29 -33.28 -20.09
CA ALA A 241 -17.99 -34.47 -20.89
C ALA A 241 -17.05 -35.38 -20.07
N ARG A 242 -17.22 -36.70 -20.19
CA ARG A 242 -16.41 -37.73 -19.51
C ARG A 242 -14.92 -37.63 -19.90
N ARG A 243 -14.19 -36.69 -19.31
CA ARG A 243 -12.72 -36.58 -19.42
C ARG A 243 -12.04 -37.17 -18.21
N SER A 244 -10.89 -37.80 -18.42
CA SER A 244 -10.04 -38.30 -17.35
C SER A 244 -9.45 -37.13 -16.55
N VAL A 245 -9.07 -37.38 -15.29
CA VAL A 245 -8.44 -36.34 -14.43
C VAL A 245 -7.16 -35.78 -15.07
N ALA A 246 -6.42 -36.61 -15.81
CA ALA A 246 -5.20 -36.23 -16.50
C ALA A 246 -5.46 -35.25 -17.66
N GLU A 247 -6.53 -35.46 -18.45
CA GLU A 247 -6.90 -34.55 -19.55
C GLU A 247 -7.34 -33.18 -19.04
N VAL A 248 -8.01 -33.14 -17.89
CA VAL A 248 -8.43 -31.89 -17.25
C VAL A 248 -7.22 -31.14 -16.67
N HIS A 249 -6.21 -31.86 -16.18
CA HIS A 249 -4.96 -31.29 -15.72
C HIS A 249 -4.14 -30.70 -16.89
N ALA A 250 -3.98 -31.45 -17.97
CA ALA A 250 -3.30 -30.99 -19.18
C ALA A 250 -3.97 -29.75 -19.80
N ALA A 251 -5.31 -29.72 -19.84
CA ALA A 251 -6.05 -28.54 -20.31
C ALA A 251 -5.86 -27.32 -19.39
N ASN A 252 -5.67 -27.53 -18.08
CA ASN A 252 -5.41 -26.44 -17.13
C ASN A 252 -4.01 -25.87 -17.37
N ASP A 253 -3.01 -26.75 -17.51
CA ASP A 253 -1.63 -26.34 -17.79
C ASP A 253 -1.52 -25.62 -19.14
N GLU A 254 -2.22 -26.09 -20.16
CA GLU A 254 -2.29 -25.44 -21.48
C GLU A 254 -2.95 -24.05 -21.38
N SER A 255 -4.07 -23.93 -20.64
CA SER A 255 -4.76 -22.66 -20.44
C SER A 255 -3.90 -21.65 -19.66
N VAL A 256 -3.16 -22.11 -18.65
CA VAL A 256 -2.21 -21.29 -17.89
C VAL A 256 -1.06 -20.85 -18.80
N ALA A 257 -0.48 -21.78 -19.57
CA ALA A 257 0.63 -21.47 -20.48
C ALA A 257 0.23 -20.45 -21.56
N LEU A 258 -0.92 -20.63 -22.20
CA LEU A 258 -1.45 -19.70 -23.20
C LEU A 258 -1.79 -18.33 -22.59
N GLY A 259 -2.43 -18.33 -21.41
CA GLY A 259 -2.75 -17.12 -20.66
C GLY A 259 -1.50 -16.31 -20.32
N VAL A 260 -0.47 -16.95 -19.77
CA VAL A 260 0.81 -16.31 -19.42
C VAL A 260 1.58 -15.88 -20.66
N ALA A 261 1.66 -16.71 -21.71
CA ALA A 261 2.41 -16.37 -22.93
C ALA A 261 1.87 -15.12 -23.62
N ARG A 262 0.54 -14.94 -23.64
CA ARG A 262 -0.09 -13.81 -24.32
C ARG A 262 -0.15 -12.55 -23.47
N THR A 263 -0.36 -12.67 -22.16
CA THR A 263 -0.41 -11.51 -21.27
C THR A 263 0.97 -11.08 -20.78
N GLY A 264 1.95 -11.99 -20.75
CA GLY A 264 3.28 -11.77 -20.19
C GLY A 264 4.01 -10.57 -20.80
N ARG A 265 3.96 -10.38 -22.13
CA ARG A 265 4.59 -9.21 -22.78
C ARG A 265 3.95 -7.88 -22.34
N VAL A 266 2.63 -7.84 -22.22
CA VAL A 266 1.90 -6.62 -21.83
C VAL A 266 2.15 -6.32 -20.36
N ILE A 267 2.07 -7.32 -19.49
CA ILE A 267 2.33 -7.19 -18.05
C ILE A 267 3.77 -6.73 -17.80
N THR A 268 4.75 -7.37 -18.45
CA THR A 268 6.16 -7.01 -18.28
C THR A 268 6.45 -5.60 -18.76
N ALA A 269 5.86 -5.18 -19.90
CA ALA A 269 6.02 -3.82 -20.41
C ALA A 269 5.41 -2.79 -19.43
N ALA A 270 4.21 -3.04 -18.91
CA ALA A 270 3.56 -2.15 -17.95
C ALA A 270 4.34 -2.09 -16.63
N ALA A 271 4.80 -3.23 -16.12
CA ALA A 271 5.64 -3.31 -14.93
C ALA A 271 6.97 -2.56 -15.09
N LEU A 272 7.60 -2.63 -16.27
CA LEU A 272 8.81 -1.87 -16.60
C LEU A 272 8.56 -0.36 -16.56
N VAL A 273 7.50 0.11 -17.22
CA VAL A 273 7.15 1.54 -17.24
C VAL A 273 6.87 2.05 -15.82
N MET A 274 6.04 1.34 -15.05
CA MET A 274 5.76 1.71 -13.65
C MET A 274 7.01 1.69 -12.78
N SER A 275 7.84 0.65 -12.92
CA SER A 275 9.09 0.52 -12.17
C SER A 275 10.04 1.67 -12.46
N MET A 276 10.15 2.12 -13.73
CA MET A 276 10.94 3.29 -14.12
C MET A 276 10.37 4.58 -13.51
N SER A 277 9.04 4.76 -13.54
CA SER A 277 8.38 5.93 -12.93
C SER A 277 8.61 5.99 -11.41
N PHE A 278 8.47 4.87 -10.69
CA PHE A 278 8.74 4.83 -9.26
C PHE A 278 10.24 4.93 -8.94
N ALA A 279 11.10 4.36 -9.78
CA ALA A 279 12.55 4.48 -9.62
C ALA A 279 13.02 5.93 -9.80
N ALA A 280 12.34 6.74 -10.63
CA ALA A 280 12.64 8.17 -10.75
C ALA A 280 12.46 8.91 -9.41
N LEU A 281 11.56 8.46 -8.53
CA LEU A 281 11.37 9.02 -7.18
C LEU A 281 12.60 8.78 -6.27
N ILE A 282 13.45 7.79 -6.57
CA ILE A 282 14.70 7.53 -5.85
C ILE A 282 15.70 8.67 -6.06
N ALA A 283 15.64 9.39 -7.18
CA ALA A 283 16.49 10.55 -7.42
C ALA A 283 16.17 11.74 -6.48
N ALA A 284 14.98 11.77 -5.87
CA ALA A 284 14.58 12.85 -4.98
C ALA A 284 15.51 12.93 -3.75
N HIS A 285 15.88 14.14 -3.30
CA HIS A 285 16.73 14.34 -2.13
C HIS A 285 16.02 14.15 -0.78
N VAL A 286 14.74 13.79 -0.79
CA VAL A 286 13.92 13.57 0.41
C VAL A 286 13.88 12.09 0.73
N SER A 287 14.35 11.68 1.91
CA SER A 287 14.42 10.26 2.31
C SER A 287 13.09 9.52 2.18
N PHE A 288 11.99 10.18 2.54
CA PHE A 288 10.62 9.65 2.36
C PHE A 288 10.34 9.26 0.91
N MET A 289 10.66 10.14 -0.04
CA MET A 289 10.39 9.90 -1.46
C MET A 289 11.26 8.76 -2.02
N ARG A 290 12.51 8.64 -1.56
CA ARG A 290 13.41 7.54 -1.95
C ARG A 290 12.94 6.18 -1.47
N MET A 291 12.56 6.10 -0.19
CA MET A 291 12.04 4.88 0.41
C MET A 291 10.74 4.44 -0.29
N PHE A 292 9.86 5.39 -0.59
CA PHE A 292 8.63 5.14 -1.31
C PHE A 292 8.87 4.66 -2.74
N GLY A 293 9.74 5.35 -3.49
CA GLY A 293 10.13 4.98 -4.85
C GLY A 293 10.74 3.58 -4.92
N LEU A 294 11.75 3.31 -4.09
CA LEU A 294 12.39 1.99 -4.06
C LEU A 294 11.40 0.90 -3.63
N GLY A 295 10.61 1.15 -2.59
CA GLY A 295 9.63 0.20 -2.07
C GLY A 295 8.60 -0.20 -3.12
N LEU A 296 8.04 0.76 -3.85
CA LEU A 296 7.09 0.49 -4.93
C LEU A 296 7.74 -0.19 -6.14
N THR A 297 8.94 0.24 -6.54
CA THR A 297 9.68 -0.43 -7.63
C THR A 297 9.95 -1.89 -7.28
N LEU A 298 10.40 -2.19 -6.06
CA LEU A 298 10.64 -3.56 -5.62
C LEU A 298 9.35 -4.37 -5.53
N ALA A 299 8.27 -3.79 -5.00
CA ALA A 299 6.98 -4.45 -4.92
C ALA A 299 6.45 -4.85 -6.31
N VAL A 300 6.48 -3.91 -7.27
CA VAL A 300 6.03 -4.17 -8.65
C VAL A 300 6.94 -5.17 -9.35
N ALA A 301 8.27 -5.04 -9.19
CA ALA A 301 9.22 -5.97 -9.80
C ALA A 301 9.06 -7.40 -9.26
N ALA A 302 8.93 -7.57 -7.94
CA ALA A 302 8.71 -8.86 -7.30
C ALA A 302 7.37 -9.48 -7.72
N ASP A 303 6.29 -8.70 -7.75
CA ASP A 303 4.99 -9.17 -8.20
C ASP A 303 5.00 -9.59 -9.68
N ALA A 304 5.55 -8.74 -10.56
CA ALA A 304 5.59 -8.99 -11.99
C ALA A 304 6.45 -10.21 -12.37
N THR A 305 7.52 -10.49 -11.63
CA THR A 305 8.47 -11.57 -11.93
C THR A 305 8.26 -12.79 -11.04
N LEU A 306 8.50 -12.67 -9.74
CA LEU A 306 8.46 -13.79 -8.81
C LEU A 306 7.04 -14.34 -8.69
N VAL A 307 6.05 -13.47 -8.46
CA VAL A 307 4.68 -13.94 -8.23
C VAL A 307 4.07 -14.44 -9.53
N ARG A 308 4.06 -13.61 -10.58
CA ARG A 308 3.31 -13.92 -11.81
C ARG A 308 3.98 -14.93 -12.72
N MET A 309 5.31 -14.91 -12.84
CA MET A 309 6.00 -15.83 -13.75
C MET A 309 6.33 -17.17 -13.09
N VAL A 310 6.41 -17.21 -11.75
CA VAL A 310 6.85 -18.42 -11.02
C VAL A 310 5.76 -18.94 -10.08
N VAL A 311 5.36 -18.15 -9.09
CA VAL A 311 4.46 -18.63 -8.02
C VAL A 311 3.08 -18.97 -8.56
N VAL A 312 2.46 -18.10 -9.35
CA VAL A 312 1.11 -18.31 -9.89
C VAL A 312 1.05 -19.54 -10.79
N PRO A 313 1.91 -19.70 -11.82
CA PRO A 313 1.89 -20.89 -12.67
C PRO A 313 2.19 -22.18 -11.88
N ALA A 314 3.15 -22.15 -10.95
CA ALA A 314 3.48 -23.31 -10.13
C ALA A 314 2.31 -23.75 -9.25
N PHE A 315 1.65 -22.80 -8.57
CA PHE A 315 0.47 -23.11 -7.77
C PHE A 315 -0.70 -23.57 -8.63
N MET A 316 -0.91 -22.99 -9.81
CA MET A 316 -1.97 -23.40 -10.71
C MET A 316 -1.74 -24.82 -11.26
N HIS A 317 -0.50 -25.20 -11.52
CA HIS A 317 -0.13 -26.56 -11.89
C HIS A 317 -0.42 -27.55 -10.75
N VAL A 318 0.10 -27.29 -9.55
CA VAL A 318 -0.07 -28.21 -8.38
C VAL A 318 -1.54 -28.46 -8.04
N THR A 319 -2.39 -27.46 -8.19
CA THR A 319 -3.80 -27.56 -7.78
C THR A 319 -4.75 -28.05 -8.87
N GLY A 320 -4.31 -28.09 -10.14
CA GLY A 320 -5.02 -28.71 -11.26
C GLY A 320 -6.53 -28.41 -11.28
N ARG A 321 -7.36 -29.47 -11.21
CA ARG A 321 -8.82 -29.36 -11.28
C ARG A 321 -9.46 -28.58 -10.11
N TRP A 322 -8.78 -28.49 -8.97
CA TRP A 322 -9.29 -27.75 -7.80
C TRP A 322 -9.22 -26.24 -7.99
N ASN A 323 -8.45 -25.73 -8.96
CA ASN A 323 -8.48 -24.31 -9.32
C ASN A 323 -9.87 -23.83 -9.68
N TRP A 324 -10.69 -24.66 -10.30
CA TRP A 324 -11.98 -24.25 -10.86
C TRP A 324 -13.16 -24.74 -10.02
N TRP A 325 -12.90 -25.19 -8.79
CA TRP A 325 -13.94 -25.72 -7.92
C TRP A 325 -14.72 -24.61 -7.24
N ALA A 326 -16.05 -24.70 -7.36
CA ALA A 326 -16.99 -23.94 -6.55
C ALA A 326 -18.05 -24.88 -5.95
N PRO A 327 -18.48 -24.63 -4.70
CA PRO A 327 -19.65 -25.30 -4.12
C PRO A 327 -20.90 -25.05 -4.98
N ARG A 328 -21.74 -26.08 -5.14
CA ARG A 328 -23.00 -26.02 -5.94
C ARG A 328 -23.86 -24.75 -5.73
N PRO A 329 -24.10 -24.25 -4.50
CA PRO A 329 -24.90 -23.02 -4.32
C PRO A 329 -24.17 -21.75 -4.77
N LEU A 330 -22.83 -21.70 -4.66
CA LEU A 330 -22.02 -20.58 -5.14
C LEU A 330 -21.89 -20.59 -6.66
N ALA A 331 -21.74 -21.77 -7.27
CA ALA A 331 -21.75 -21.92 -8.73
C ALA A 331 -23.09 -21.43 -9.33
N TRP A 332 -24.22 -21.76 -8.69
CA TRP A 332 -25.54 -21.25 -9.09
C TRP A 332 -25.68 -19.73 -8.95
N LEU A 333 -25.14 -19.14 -7.88
CA LEU A 333 -25.12 -17.69 -7.70
C LEU A 333 -24.27 -17.00 -8.78
N HIS A 334 -23.12 -17.59 -9.13
CA HIS A 334 -22.27 -17.12 -10.21
C HIS A 334 -22.92 -17.25 -11.57
N GLU A 335 -23.67 -18.31 -11.86
CA GLU A 335 -24.44 -18.43 -13.10
C GLU A 335 -25.53 -17.34 -13.22
N ARG A 336 -26.03 -16.81 -12.10
CA ARG A 336 -27.08 -15.78 -12.07
C ARG A 336 -26.57 -14.34 -12.05
N PHE A 337 -25.41 -14.08 -11.44
CA PHE A 337 -24.85 -12.74 -11.24
C PHE A 337 -23.43 -12.55 -11.79
N GLY A 338 -22.80 -13.61 -12.30
CA GLY A 338 -21.44 -13.57 -12.82
C GLY A 338 -21.34 -12.74 -14.10
N VAL A 339 -20.37 -11.85 -14.15
CA VAL A 339 -20.07 -11.05 -15.33
C VAL A 339 -19.44 -11.97 -16.37
N SER A 340 -20.21 -12.35 -17.39
CA SER A 340 -19.67 -12.97 -18.59
C SER A 340 -19.53 -11.90 -19.65
N GLU A 341 -18.30 -11.56 -20.04
CA GLU A 341 -18.09 -10.89 -21.33
C GLU A 341 -18.54 -11.88 -22.40
N ALA A 342 -19.74 -11.66 -22.93
CA ALA A 342 -20.26 -12.41 -24.06
C ALA A 342 -19.33 -12.13 -25.24
N ALA A 343 -18.45 -13.09 -25.55
CA ALA A 343 -17.76 -13.12 -26.83
C ALA A 343 -18.84 -13.10 -27.92
N GLU A 344 -18.91 -12.01 -28.68
CA GLU A 344 -19.76 -11.96 -29.86
C GLU A 344 -19.47 -13.18 -30.74
N PRO A 345 -20.50 -13.91 -31.19
CA PRO A 345 -20.28 -15.07 -32.02
C PRO A 345 -19.58 -14.61 -33.31
N VAL A 346 -18.33 -15.03 -33.47
CA VAL A 346 -17.54 -14.85 -34.70
C VAL A 346 -18.40 -15.33 -35.85
N SER A 347 -18.95 -14.38 -36.61
CA SER A 347 -19.69 -14.69 -37.83
C SER A 347 -18.74 -15.44 -38.75
N ARG A 348 -19.04 -16.73 -38.97
CA ARG A 348 -18.38 -17.55 -39.98
C ARG A 348 -18.48 -16.82 -41.31
N ARG A 349 -17.42 -16.12 -41.71
CA ARG A 349 -17.22 -15.69 -43.09
C ARG A 349 -17.16 -16.96 -43.93
N ARG A 350 -18.30 -17.32 -44.53
CA ARG A 350 -18.39 -18.37 -45.55
C ARG A 350 -17.40 -17.99 -46.65
N SER A 351 -16.37 -18.82 -46.80
CA SER A 351 -15.49 -18.81 -47.96
C SER A 351 -16.34 -19.10 -49.19
N HIS A 352 -16.60 -18.08 -50.00
CA HIS A 352 -17.12 -18.28 -51.35
C HIS A 352 -15.91 -18.50 -52.27
N ALA A 353 -15.50 -19.77 -52.37
CA ALA A 353 -14.59 -20.24 -53.40
C ALA A 353 -15.07 -21.64 -53.83
N GLY A 354 -15.50 -21.76 -55.08
CA GLY A 354 -15.76 -23.06 -55.72
C GLY A 354 -16.97 -23.07 -56.64
N GLY A 355 -16.79 -22.68 -57.90
CA GLY A 355 -17.79 -22.77 -58.95
C GLY A 355 -17.24 -22.46 -60.34
N LEU A 356 -16.18 -23.16 -60.74
CA LEU A 356 -15.63 -23.13 -62.10
C LEU A 356 -16.44 -24.09 -63.00
N GLY A 357 -16.95 -23.60 -64.14
CA GLY A 357 -16.97 -24.40 -65.37
C GLY A 357 -18.14 -24.22 -66.35
N LYS A 358 -17.74 -23.90 -67.60
CA LYS A 358 -18.37 -24.14 -68.93
C LYS A 358 -19.37 -23.09 -69.46
N ILE A 359 -19.40 -22.66 -70.74
CA ILE A 359 -18.67 -22.92 -72.01
C ILE A 359 -19.08 -21.79 -73.00
N ALA A 360 -18.12 -21.32 -73.81
CA ALA A 360 -18.15 -20.80 -75.19
C ALA A 360 -19.29 -19.89 -75.76
N GLY A 361 -18.88 -18.87 -76.55
CA GLY A 361 -19.59 -18.49 -77.78
C GLY A 361 -19.61 -17.01 -78.20
N ARG A 362 -18.59 -16.60 -78.98
CA ARG A 362 -18.69 -15.87 -80.27
C ARG A 362 -19.36 -14.46 -80.38
N SER A 363 -18.49 -13.52 -80.78
CA SER A 363 -18.58 -12.37 -81.71
C SER A 363 -19.75 -11.36 -81.74
N ASP A 364 -19.30 -10.12 -82.00
CA ASP A 364 -19.93 -8.99 -82.70
C ASP A 364 -20.90 -8.06 -81.97
N GLY A 365 -20.73 -6.76 -82.28
CA GLY A 365 -21.84 -5.82 -82.23
C GLY A 365 -21.68 -4.62 -81.29
N GLN A 366 -20.68 -3.78 -81.55
CA GLN A 366 -20.86 -2.33 -81.75
C GLN A 366 -22.21 -1.72 -81.30
N THR A 367 -22.20 -0.82 -80.33
CA THR A 367 -22.86 0.52 -80.40
C THR A 367 -22.63 1.34 -79.13
N ILE A 368 -21.93 2.46 -79.31
CA ILE A 368 -22.00 3.66 -78.46
C ILE A 368 -23.28 4.42 -78.86
N PRO A 369 -23.97 5.09 -77.93
CA PRO A 369 -24.18 6.51 -78.14
C PRO A 369 -23.87 7.35 -76.90
N ALA A 370 -23.28 8.51 -77.20
CA ALA A 370 -23.01 9.61 -76.31
C ALA A 370 -24.23 10.54 -76.18
N SER A 371 -24.46 11.08 -75.00
CA SER A 371 -25.01 12.43 -74.78
C SER A 371 -24.73 12.82 -73.32
N LEU A 372 -23.80 13.75 -73.08
CA LEU A 372 -24.00 15.21 -73.04
C LEU A 372 -25.03 15.66 -72.00
N THR A 373 -24.53 16.21 -70.89
CA THR A 373 -24.81 17.54 -70.28
C THR A 373 -24.61 17.44 -68.76
N ARG A 374 -23.56 18.05 -68.20
CA ARG A 374 -23.36 19.48 -67.87
C ARG A 374 -23.74 19.75 -66.41
N ASN A 375 -22.70 20.01 -65.62
CA ASN A 375 -22.59 20.84 -64.42
C ASN A 375 -23.83 21.09 -63.54
N GLY A 376 -23.65 20.73 -62.27
CA GLY A 376 -24.10 21.45 -61.09
C GLY A 376 -23.07 21.23 -60.00
#